data_AF-A0A535B0H8-F1
#
_entry.id   AF-A0A535B0H8-F1
#
_cell.length_a   1.000
_cell.length_b   1.000
_cell.length_c   1.000
_cell.angle_alpha   90.00
_cell.angle_beta   90.00
_cell.angle_gamma   90.00
#
_symmetry.space_group_name_H-M   'P 1'
#
loop_
_entity.id
_entity.type
_entity.pdbx_description
1 polymer ?
#
loop_
_entity_poly.entity_id
_entity_poly.type
_entity_poly.pdbx_seq_one_letter_code
_entity_poly.pdbx_strand_id
1 'polypeptide(L)'
;MPPQNLSSIRRQLLRWYDSNHRDLPWRRTRDPYAIWIAETMLQQTQVATVVPYYQRFVSALPTVDALARAPLRKVLALWSGLGYYRRAGNLKKSARVLVRRHAGRLPDDYVSLLALPGVGDYTAGALMSIAFGKSYPALDANARRALGRIFDPRNEKELRATAKRLVPTSRPGYFNQGLMELGATICVPQNPRCTECPVALSCAARTANRPSTKSIPKQRKFKNVTWPLAIVRNNGKILLHRRAAEGILAGLWELPGGEAKRGERCRNSLRRHLRGLHGALTDEIRIGEVRHSITNRKIRAPIFLFDTRAGADIRLNPPQWRWLALSSLRNYPVSSMTLKAAAILSSFLFLLRSPRRQRLEKEKSQEFGADGAARPRIQAKKHSSRAPTNLGAVRGGLGPLEEGDFAQRRCGVFQP
;
A
#
# COMPACT_ATOMS: atom_id res chain seq x y z
N MET A 1 10.41 -4.49 -40.08
CA MET A 1 10.08 -5.41 -38.97
C MET A 1 9.63 -6.72 -39.59
N PRO A 2 10.10 -7.90 -39.14
CA PRO A 2 9.48 -9.14 -39.59
C PRO A 2 7.97 -9.07 -39.33
N PRO A 3 7.12 -9.61 -40.21
CA PRO A 3 5.68 -9.61 -39.97
C PRO A 3 5.43 -10.43 -38.71
N GLN A 4 5.21 -9.73 -37.59
CA GLN A 4 4.86 -10.40 -36.35
C GLN A 4 3.52 -11.07 -36.58
N ASN A 5 3.53 -12.41 -36.61
CA ASN A 5 2.35 -13.19 -36.90
C ASN A 5 1.39 -13.07 -35.72
N LEU A 6 0.47 -12.10 -35.79
CA LEU A 6 -0.52 -11.81 -34.74
C LEU A 6 -1.30 -13.07 -34.35
N SER A 7 -1.62 -13.92 -35.34
CA SER A 7 -2.31 -15.20 -35.11
C SER A 7 -1.47 -16.18 -34.29
N SER A 8 -0.15 -16.23 -34.52
CA SER A 8 0.77 -17.02 -33.70
C SER A 8 0.83 -16.50 -32.26
N ILE A 9 1.02 -15.19 -32.07
CA ILE A 9 1.07 -14.54 -30.75
C ILE A 9 -0.21 -14.82 -29.97
N ARG A 10 -1.38 -14.64 -30.59
CA ARG A 10 -2.69 -14.96 -29.99
C ARG A 10 -2.75 -16.40 -29.51
N ARG A 11 -2.40 -17.35 -30.38
CA ARG A 11 -2.48 -18.79 -30.09
C ARG A 11 -1.49 -19.22 -29.01
N GLN A 12 -0.27 -18.71 -29.02
CA GLN A 12 0.75 -19.01 -28.01
C GLN A 12 0.36 -18.44 -26.65
N LEU A 13 -0.09 -17.18 -26.61
CA LEU A 13 -0.49 -16.54 -25.36
C LEU A 13 -1.71 -17.20 -24.73
N LEU A 14 -2.74 -17.53 -25.51
CA LEU A 14 -3.93 -18.21 -25.01
C LEU A 14 -3.61 -19.61 -24.47
N ARG A 15 -2.83 -20.41 -25.22
CA ARG A 15 -2.39 -21.74 -24.77
C ARG A 15 -1.59 -21.66 -23.47
N TRP A 16 -0.64 -20.73 -23.39
CA TRP A 16 0.11 -20.52 -22.16
C TRP A 16 -0.79 -20.09 -21.00
N TYR A 17 -1.71 -19.15 -21.23
CA TYR A 17 -2.61 -18.67 -20.19
C TYR A 17 -3.52 -19.78 -19.66
N ASP A 18 -4.01 -20.67 -20.52
CA ASP A 18 -4.86 -21.80 -20.12
C ASP A 18 -4.18 -22.69 -19.07
N SER A 19 -2.86 -22.91 -19.17
CA SER A 19 -2.12 -23.75 -18.22
C SER A 19 -1.45 -23.00 -17.06
N ASN A 20 -1.27 -21.67 -17.15
CA ASN A 20 -0.40 -20.92 -16.23
C ASN A 20 -1.09 -19.78 -15.46
N HIS A 21 -2.38 -19.51 -15.72
CA HIS A 21 -3.07 -18.43 -15.03
C HIS A 21 -3.22 -18.72 -13.53
N ARG A 22 -2.93 -17.72 -12.70
CA ARG A 22 -3.24 -17.81 -11.27
C ARG A 22 -4.75 -17.88 -11.06
N ASP A 23 -5.16 -18.75 -10.16
CA ASP A 23 -6.53 -18.83 -9.69
C ASP A 23 -6.85 -17.64 -8.76
N LEU A 24 -7.73 -16.76 -9.21
CA LEU A 24 -8.11 -15.53 -8.51
C LEU A 24 -9.63 -15.44 -8.42
N PRO A 25 -10.21 -14.96 -7.29
CA PRO A 25 -11.66 -14.98 -7.10
C PRO A 25 -12.47 -14.33 -8.23
N TRP A 26 -11.99 -13.20 -8.77
CA TRP A 26 -12.63 -12.48 -9.87
C TRP A 26 -12.40 -13.10 -11.26
N ARG A 27 -11.59 -14.16 -11.38
CA ARG A 27 -11.44 -14.94 -12.62
C ARG A 27 -12.43 -16.10 -12.70
N ARG A 28 -13.10 -16.45 -11.59
CA ARG A 28 -14.08 -17.55 -11.51
C ARG A 28 -15.50 -17.12 -11.88
N THR A 29 -15.68 -15.90 -12.36
CA THR A 29 -16.98 -15.31 -12.67
C THR A 29 -16.92 -14.46 -13.93
N ARG A 30 -18.08 -14.31 -14.59
CA ARG A 30 -18.29 -13.35 -15.68
C ARG A 30 -19.21 -12.19 -15.27
N ASP A 31 -19.60 -12.10 -14.00
CA ASP A 31 -20.44 -11.01 -13.51
C ASP A 31 -19.74 -9.65 -13.71
N PRO A 32 -20.32 -8.73 -14.52
CA PRO A 32 -19.76 -7.41 -14.75
C PRO A 32 -19.54 -6.61 -13.45
N TYR A 33 -20.40 -6.77 -12.44
CA TYR A 33 -20.25 -6.07 -11.16
C TYR A 33 -19.01 -6.56 -10.42
N ALA A 34 -18.92 -7.87 -10.20
CA ALA A 34 -17.75 -8.51 -9.60
C ALA A 34 -16.44 -8.12 -10.30
N ILE A 35 -16.39 -8.18 -11.64
CA ILE A 35 -15.21 -7.81 -12.42
C ILE A 35 -14.89 -6.32 -12.23
N TRP A 36 -15.88 -5.43 -12.30
CA TRP A 36 -15.68 -3.99 -12.12
C TRP A 36 -15.08 -3.64 -10.75
N ILE A 37 -15.54 -4.29 -9.68
CA ILE A 37 -14.99 -4.11 -8.34
C ILE A 37 -13.52 -4.55 -8.30
N ALA A 38 -13.20 -5.73 -8.82
CA ALA A 38 -11.82 -6.24 -8.86
C ALA A 38 -10.90 -5.32 -9.66
N GLU A 39 -11.31 -4.94 -10.87
CA GLU A 39 -10.52 -4.07 -11.76
C GLU A 39 -10.27 -2.70 -11.13
N THR A 40 -11.26 -2.15 -10.42
CA THR A 40 -11.08 -0.89 -9.69
C THR A 40 -10.13 -1.05 -8.51
N MET A 41 -10.18 -2.16 -7.78
CA MET A 41 -9.26 -2.44 -6.67
C MET A 41 -7.82 -2.69 -7.15
N LEU A 42 -7.63 -3.32 -8.31
CA LEU A 42 -6.30 -3.63 -8.88
C LEU A 42 -5.56 -2.39 -9.40
N GLN A 43 -6.23 -1.25 -9.57
CA GLN A 43 -5.57 0.01 -9.94
C GLN A 43 -4.49 0.38 -8.91
N GLN A 44 -3.22 0.28 -9.30
CA GLN A 44 -2.06 0.61 -8.46
C GLN A 44 -2.01 -0.16 -7.13
N THR A 45 -2.60 -1.37 -7.07
CA THR A 45 -2.61 -2.22 -5.87
C THR A 45 -2.24 -3.65 -6.26
N GLN A 46 -1.43 -4.32 -5.43
CA GLN A 46 -0.97 -5.68 -5.72
C GLN A 46 -2.09 -6.71 -5.54
N VAL A 47 -2.09 -7.76 -6.37
CA VAL A 47 -3.08 -8.85 -6.38
C VAL A 47 -3.25 -9.45 -4.97
N ALA A 48 -2.16 -9.83 -4.31
CA ALA A 48 -2.20 -10.45 -2.98
C ALA A 48 -2.89 -9.55 -1.93
N THR A 49 -2.71 -8.23 -2.03
CA THR A 49 -3.40 -7.27 -1.16
C THR A 49 -4.89 -7.19 -1.49
N VAL A 50 -5.29 -7.30 -2.76
CA VAL A 50 -6.67 -7.11 -3.20
C VAL A 50 -7.58 -8.29 -2.83
N VAL A 51 -7.09 -9.53 -2.90
CA VAL A 51 -7.89 -10.75 -2.66
C VAL A 51 -8.81 -10.68 -1.42
N PRO A 52 -8.31 -10.44 -0.19
CA PRO A 52 -9.18 -10.42 0.98
C PRO A 52 -10.15 -9.22 1.01
N TYR A 53 -9.80 -8.10 0.38
CA TYR A 53 -10.69 -6.94 0.30
C TYR A 53 -11.81 -7.15 -0.70
N TYR A 54 -11.49 -7.73 -1.85
CA TYR A 54 -12.46 -8.07 -2.87
C TYR A 54 -13.54 -8.99 -2.29
N GLN A 55 -13.13 -10.11 -1.67
CA GLN A 55 -14.05 -11.09 -1.08
C GLN A 55 -14.99 -10.45 -0.06
N ARG A 56 -14.45 -9.68 0.89
CA ARG A 56 -15.27 -8.97 1.89
C ARG A 56 -16.21 -7.93 1.25
N PHE A 57 -15.74 -7.21 0.23
CA PHE A 57 -16.52 -6.15 -0.41
C PHE A 57 -17.71 -6.72 -1.18
N VAL A 58 -17.49 -7.71 -2.05
CA VAL A 58 -18.57 -8.31 -2.85
C VAL A 58 -19.51 -9.14 -1.99
N SER A 59 -19.05 -9.73 -0.88
CA SER A 59 -19.93 -10.37 0.09
C SER A 59 -20.85 -9.35 0.79
N ALA A 60 -20.30 -8.21 1.23
CA ALA A 60 -21.07 -7.20 1.95
C ALA A 60 -21.95 -6.31 1.07
N LEU A 61 -21.59 -6.15 -0.20
CA LEU A 61 -22.26 -5.35 -1.22
C LEU A 61 -22.27 -6.16 -2.52
N PRO A 62 -23.21 -7.11 -2.70
CA PRO A 62 -23.16 -8.07 -3.80
C PRO A 62 -23.64 -7.52 -5.14
N THR A 63 -24.28 -6.35 -5.18
CA THR A 63 -24.87 -5.79 -6.39
C THR A 63 -24.61 -4.29 -6.52
N VAL A 64 -24.82 -3.77 -7.73
CA VAL A 64 -24.83 -2.33 -8.01
C VAL A 64 -25.82 -1.60 -7.10
N ASP A 65 -27.03 -2.12 -6.91
CA ASP A 65 -28.05 -1.54 -6.02
C ASP A 65 -27.61 -1.52 -4.56
N ALA A 66 -26.98 -2.60 -4.07
CA ALA A 66 -26.44 -2.64 -2.71
C ALA A 66 -25.37 -1.56 -2.52
N LEU A 67 -24.46 -1.40 -3.48
CA LEU A 67 -23.43 -0.37 -3.46
C LEU A 67 -24.01 1.06 -3.57
N ALA A 68 -25.02 1.26 -4.41
CA ALA A 68 -25.68 2.55 -4.61
C ALA A 68 -26.41 3.02 -3.33
N ARG A 69 -27.10 2.10 -2.64
CA ARG A 69 -27.83 2.36 -1.39
C ARG A 69 -26.94 2.48 -0.16
N ALA A 70 -25.84 1.73 -0.08
CA ALA A 70 -24.98 1.70 1.11
C ALA A 70 -24.45 3.08 1.51
N PRO A 71 -24.47 3.51 2.78
CA PRO A 71 -23.87 4.79 3.18
C PRO A 71 -22.40 4.89 2.76
N LEU A 72 -21.93 6.08 2.36
CA LEU A 72 -20.52 6.28 1.93
C LEU A 72 -19.53 5.78 2.99
N ARG A 73 -19.85 5.98 4.28
CA ARG A 73 -19.07 5.45 5.40
C ARG A 73 -18.86 3.93 5.32
N LYS A 74 -19.90 3.15 4.99
CA LYS A 74 -19.81 1.68 4.86
C LYS A 74 -18.88 1.30 3.71
N VAL A 75 -19.02 1.95 2.56
CA VAL A 75 -18.17 1.72 1.39
C VAL A 75 -16.69 2.01 1.70
N LEU A 76 -16.42 3.17 2.32
CA LEU A 76 -15.05 3.55 2.69
C LEU A 76 -14.47 2.65 3.79
N ALA A 77 -15.29 2.16 4.73
CA ALA A 77 -14.85 1.21 5.74
C ALA A 77 -14.44 -0.13 5.12
N LEU A 78 -15.23 -0.66 4.17
CA LEU A 78 -14.86 -1.88 3.42
C LEU A 78 -13.56 -1.71 2.62
N TRP A 79 -13.30 -0.49 2.15
CA TRP A 79 -12.07 -0.11 1.42
C TRP A 79 -10.87 0.24 2.31
N SER A 80 -11.09 0.35 3.63
CA SER A 80 -10.11 0.89 4.57
C SER A 80 -8.84 0.05 4.61
N GLY A 81 -7.72 0.63 4.14
CA GLY A 81 -6.42 -0.03 4.04
C GLY A 81 -5.91 -0.24 2.61
N LEU A 82 -6.77 -0.23 1.58
CA LEU A 82 -6.36 -0.36 0.17
C LEU A 82 -5.70 0.90 -0.40
N GLY A 83 -5.92 2.07 0.23
CA GLY A 83 -5.46 3.35 -0.29
C GLY A 83 -6.25 3.82 -1.54
N TYR A 84 -5.89 5.01 -2.03
CA TYR A 84 -6.57 5.67 -3.17
C TYR A 84 -8.10 5.70 -3.02
N TYR A 85 -8.60 6.20 -1.89
CA TYR A 85 -10.02 6.19 -1.50
C TYR A 85 -10.98 6.89 -2.47
N ARG A 86 -10.45 7.77 -3.35
CA ARG A 86 -11.23 8.34 -4.45
C ARG A 86 -11.83 7.24 -5.35
N ARG A 87 -11.17 6.09 -5.48
CA ARG A 87 -11.69 4.92 -6.22
C ARG A 87 -12.99 4.41 -5.61
N ALA A 88 -13.04 4.19 -4.30
CA ALA A 88 -14.25 3.77 -3.58
C ALA A 88 -15.38 4.81 -3.69
N GLY A 89 -15.05 6.09 -3.57
CA GLY A 89 -16.00 7.18 -3.77
C GLY A 89 -16.57 7.19 -5.19
N ASN A 90 -15.72 7.00 -6.20
CA ASN A 90 -16.11 6.91 -7.60
C ASN A 90 -16.98 5.67 -7.87
N LEU A 91 -16.64 4.50 -7.34
CA LEU A 91 -17.48 3.29 -7.41
C LEU A 91 -18.90 3.58 -6.93
N LYS A 92 -19.04 4.23 -5.77
CA LYS A 92 -20.36 4.59 -5.24
C LYS A 92 -21.10 5.58 -6.15
N LYS A 93 -20.40 6.59 -6.67
CA LYS A 93 -21.00 7.57 -7.61
C LYS A 93 -21.47 6.88 -8.89
N SER A 94 -20.65 6.01 -9.46
CA SER A 94 -20.97 5.22 -10.65
C SER A 94 -22.14 4.28 -10.40
N ALA A 95 -22.19 3.59 -9.24
CA ALA A 95 -23.33 2.74 -8.90
C ALA A 95 -24.66 3.52 -8.87
N ARG A 96 -24.66 4.75 -8.37
CA ARG A 96 -25.85 5.64 -8.43
C ARG A 96 -26.21 6.06 -9.86
N VAL A 97 -25.22 6.26 -10.73
CA VAL A 97 -25.46 6.52 -12.16
C VAL A 97 -26.10 5.29 -12.81
N LEU A 98 -25.57 4.10 -12.56
CA LEU A 98 -26.07 2.84 -13.09
C LEU A 98 -27.51 2.55 -12.65
N VAL A 99 -27.86 2.76 -11.38
CA VAL A 99 -29.25 2.61 -10.91
C VAL A 99 -30.19 3.57 -11.65
N ARG A 100 -29.81 4.84 -11.82
CA ARG A 100 -30.67 5.87 -12.42
C ARG A 100 -30.81 5.78 -13.94
N ARG A 101 -29.75 5.37 -14.64
CA ARG A 101 -29.68 5.46 -16.11
C ARG A 101 -29.58 4.11 -16.82
N HIS A 102 -29.26 3.04 -16.09
CA HIS A 102 -28.99 1.72 -16.65
C HIS A 102 -29.66 0.59 -15.85
N ALA A 103 -30.75 0.90 -15.12
CA ALA A 103 -31.53 -0.07 -14.35
C ALA A 103 -30.68 -0.96 -13.42
N GLY A 104 -29.64 -0.40 -12.81
CA GLY A 104 -28.76 -1.13 -11.89
C GLY A 104 -27.77 -2.10 -12.58
N ARG A 105 -27.65 -2.07 -13.90
CA ARG A 105 -26.77 -2.98 -14.67
C ARG A 105 -25.61 -2.20 -15.29
N LEU A 106 -24.43 -2.83 -15.35
CA LEU A 106 -23.34 -2.26 -16.15
C LEU A 106 -23.73 -2.34 -17.64
N PRO A 107 -23.61 -1.24 -18.39
CA PRO A 107 -23.91 -1.24 -19.82
C PRO A 107 -22.85 -2.04 -20.58
N ASP A 108 -23.31 -2.83 -21.55
CA ASP A 108 -22.46 -3.51 -22.54
C ASP A 108 -22.13 -2.57 -23.72
N ASP A 109 -21.68 -1.36 -23.37
CA ASP A 109 -21.29 -0.32 -24.32
C ASP A 109 -20.08 0.43 -23.78
N TYR A 110 -19.05 0.56 -24.63
CA TYR A 110 -17.78 1.16 -24.25
C TYR A 110 -17.94 2.63 -23.85
N VAL A 111 -18.73 3.39 -24.61
CA VAL A 111 -18.91 4.83 -24.37
C VAL A 111 -19.64 5.06 -23.05
N SER A 112 -20.69 4.29 -22.80
CA SER A 112 -21.46 4.34 -21.55
C SER A 112 -20.62 3.94 -20.34
N LEU A 113 -19.77 2.91 -20.46
CA LEU A 113 -18.84 2.54 -19.40
C LEU A 113 -17.82 3.66 -19.13
N LEU A 114 -17.26 4.28 -20.18
CA LEU A 114 -16.28 5.34 -20.06
C LEU A 114 -16.86 6.61 -19.39
N ALA A 115 -18.16 6.85 -19.54
CA ALA A 115 -18.86 7.96 -18.87
C ALA A 115 -18.99 7.78 -17.35
N LEU A 116 -18.74 6.58 -16.81
CA LEU A 116 -18.85 6.32 -15.38
C LEU A 116 -17.66 6.93 -14.61
N PRO A 117 -17.89 7.64 -13.49
CA PRO A 117 -16.82 8.15 -12.64
C PRO A 117 -15.76 7.09 -12.28
N GLY A 118 -14.50 7.39 -12.59
CA GLY A 118 -13.36 6.52 -12.27
C GLY A 118 -13.17 5.32 -13.20
N VAL A 119 -14.00 5.17 -14.23
CA VAL A 119 -13.75 4.22 -15.33
C VAL A 119 -12.97 4.97 -16.42
N GLY A 120 -11.83 4.41 -16.81
CA GLY A 120 -11.04 4.89 -17.95
C GLY A 120 -10.85 3.78 -18.97
N ASP A 121 -10.11 4.07 -20.06
CA ASP A 121 -9.88 3.14 -21.18
C ASP A 121 -9.55 1.70 -20.74
N TYR A 122 -8.65 1.56 -19.75
CA TYR A 122 -8.29 0.25 -19.20
C TYR A 122 -9.50 -0.51 -18.64
N THR A 123 -10.23 0.11 -17.70
CA THR A 123 -11.34 -0.55 -17.00
C THR A 123 -12.52 -0.79 -17.94
N ALA A 124 -12.79 0.14 -18.87
CA ALA A 124 -13.81 -0.07 -19.90
C ALA A 124 -13.42 -1.26 -20.80
N GLY A 125 -12.19 -1.31 -21.32
CA GLY A 125 -11.71 -2.43 -22.13
C GLY A 125 -11.70 -3.77 -21.38
N ALA A 126 -11.35 -3.77 -20.10
CA ALA A 126 -11.39 -4.95 -19.24
C ALA A 126 -12.83 -5.47 -19.09
N LEU A 127 -13.81 -4.60 -18.83
CA LEU A 127 -15.22 -4.98 -18.74
C LEU A 127 -15.78 -5.49 -20.07
N MET A 128 -15.56 -4.74 -21.15
CA MET A 128 -15.99 -5.14 -22.49
C MET A 128 -15.45 -6.51 -22.88
N SER A 129 -14.19 -6.81 -22.56
CA SER A 129 -13.56 -8.07 -22.96
C SER A 129 -13.83 -9.24 -22.01
N ILE A 130 -13.73 -9.03 -20.70
CA ILE A 130 -13.83 -10.10 -19.70
C ILE A 130 -15.29 -10.43 -19.40
N ALA A 131 -16.13 -9.41 -19.18
CA ALA A 131 -17.52 -9.62 -18.80
C ALA A 131 -18.42 -9.81 -20.03
N PHE A 132 -18.25 -8.96 -21.04
CA PHE A 132 -19.13 -8.92 -22.21
C PHE A 132 -18.58 -9.63 -23.45
N GLY A 133 -17.36 -10.18 -23.39
CA GLY A 133 -16.79 -10.97 -24.49
C GLY A 133 -16.53 -10.20 -25.79
N LYS A 134 -16.47 -8.86 -25.75
CA LYS A 134 -16.22 -7.99 -26.90
C LYS A 134 -14.73 -7.70 -27.08
N SER A 135 -14.31 -7.58 -28.35
CA SER A 135 -12.90 -7.41 -28.73
C SER A 135 -12.38 -5.99 -28.48
N TYR A 136 -12.16 -5.65 -27.20
CA TYR A 136 -11.58 -4.38 -26.75
C TYR A 136 -10.24 -4.61 -26.05
N PRO A 137 -9.23 -3.74 -26.25
CA PRO A 137 -7.97 -3.83 -25.53
C PRO A 137 -8.09 -3.36 -24.08
N ALA A 138 -7.51 -4.12 -23.15
CA ALA A 138 -7.38 -3.75 -21.74
C ALA A 138 -5.90 -3.57 -21.37
N LEU A 139 -5.40 -2.34 -21.47
CA LEU A 139 -3.98 -2.03 -21.26
C LEU A 139 -3.69 -1.48 -19.86
N ASP A 140 -3.32 -2.37 -18.93
CA ASP A 140 -2.72 -1.98 -17.65
C ASP A 140 -1.21 -1.68 -17.81
N ALA A 141 -0.50 -1.44 -16.71
CA ALA A 141 0.95 -1.21 -16.77
C ALA A 141 1.74 -2.45 -17.21
N ASN A 142 1.24 -3.66 -16.93
CA ASN A 142 1.88 -4.92 -17.28
C ASN A 142 1.75 -5.22 -18.78
N ALA A 143 0.53 -5.15 -19.30
CA ALA A 143 0.21 -5.31 -20.70
C ALA A 143 0.93 -4.25 -21.56
N ARG A 144 0.92 -2.98 -21.15
CA ARG A 144 1.69 -1.92 -21.86
C ARG A 144 3.17 -2.26 -21.96
N ARG A 145 3.80 -2.70 -20.87
CA ARG A 145 5.22 -3.09 -20.86
C ARG A 145 5.48 -4.29 -21.77
N ALA A 146 4.66 -5.33 -21.68
CA ALA A 146 4.80 -6.52 -22.50
C ALA A 146 4.68 -6.19 -23.99
N LEU A 147 3.64 -5.47 -24.40
CA LEU A 147 3.46 -5.05 -25.78
C LEU A 147 4.54 -4.06 -26.25
N GLY A 148 4.99 -3.17 -25.37
CA GLY A 148 6.10 -2.26 -25.66
C GLY A 148 7.39 -3.00 -26.02
N ARG A 149 7.64 -4.17 -25.41
CA ARG A 149 8.79 -5.03 -25.74
C ARG A 149 8.53 -5.92 -26.96
N ILE A 150 7.33 -6.48 -27.07
CA ILE A 150 6.97 -7.39 -28.18
C ILE A 150 7.00 -6.63 -29.51
N PHE A 151 6.42 -5.43 -29.56
CA PHE A 151 6.20 -4.68 -30.80
C PHE A 151 7.14 -3.47 -31.01
N ASP A 152 7.86 -3.01 -29.98
CA ASP A 152 8.66 -1.75 -30.00
C ASP A 152 7.95 -0.57 -30.70
N PRO A 153 6.74 -0.18 -30.25
CA PRO A 153 6.01 0.92 -30.87
C PRO A 153 6.75 2.25 -30.68
N ARG A 154 6.62 3.15 -31.65
CA ARG A 154 7.24 4.49 -31.62
C ARG A 154 6.59 5.40 -30.58
N ASN A 155 5.29 5.22 -30.32
CA ASN A 155 4.53 6.04 -29.39
C ASN A 155 3.28 5.32 -28.84
N GLU A 156 2.59 5.95 -27.89
CA GLU A 156 1.37 5.41 -27.26
C GLU A 156 0.22 5.21 -28.26
N LYS A 157 0.11 6.05 -29.29
CA LYS A 157 -0.92 5.91 -30.35
C LYS A 157 -0.73 4.60 -31.12
N GLU A 158 0.51 4.31 -31.51
CA GLU A 158 0.88 3.07 -32.19
C GLU A 158 0.69 1.84 -31.28
N LEU A 159 1.06 1.94 -30.00
CA LEU A 159 0.83 0.88 -29.02
C LEU A 159 -0.67 0.53 -28.92
N ARG A 160 -1.54 1.53 -28.82
CA ARG A 160 -3.00 1.33 -28.74
C ARG A 160 -3.57 0.74 -30.02
N ALA A 161 -3.13 1.22 -31.19
CA ALA A 161 -3.55 0.69 -32.48
C ALA A 161 -3.15 -0.79 -32.64
N THR A 162 -1.93 -1.13 -32.24
CA THR A 162 -1.44 -2.52 -32.23
C THR A 162 -2.24 -3.39 -31.27
N ALA A 163 -2.51 -2.92 -30.05
CA ALA A 163 -3.35 -3.65 -29.11
C ALA A 163 -4.76 -3.92 -29.67
N LYS A 164 -5.40 -2.91 -30.29
CA LYS A 164 -6.72 -3.07 -30.91
C LYS A 164 -6.73 -4.13 -32.00
N ARG A 165 -5.68 -4.20 -32.83
CA ARG A 165 -5.54 -5.27 -33.84
C ARG A 165 -5.20 -6.62 -33.21
N LEU A 166 -4.46 -6.65 -32.11
CA LEU A 166 -3.95 -7.88 -31.52
C LEU A 166 -5.03 -8.66 -30.75
N VAL A 167 -5.93 -7.97 -30.05
CA VAL A 167 -7.02 -8.63 -29.32
C VAL A 167 -7.87 -9.45 -30.30
N PRO A 168 -8.02 -10.77 -30.07
CA PRO A 168 -8.84 -11.62 -30.93
C PRO A 168 -10.33 -11.40 -30.67
N THR A 169 -11.16 -11.69 -31.67
CA THR A 169 -12.61 -11.81 -31.50
C THR A 169 -12.99 -13.03 -30.68
N SER A 170 -12.19 -14.11 -30.73
CA SER A 170 -12.37 -15.29 -29.89
C SER A 170 -11.68 -15.14 -28.53
N ARG A 171 -12.44 -15.34 -27.45
CA ARG A 171 -11.95 -15.27 -26.05
C ARG A 171 -11.16 -13.98 -25.71
N PRO A 172 -11.64 -12.76 -26.06
CA PRO A 172 -10.89 -11.52 -25.84
C PRO A 172 -10.54 -11.27 -24.36
N GLY A 173 -11.43 -11.65 -23.43
CA GLY A 173 -11.18 -11.57 -21.99
C GLY A 173 -9.97 -12.39 -21.55
N TYR A 174 -9.89 -13.66 -21.98
CA TYR A 174 -8.74 -14.52 -21.69
C TYR A 174 -7.46 -13.98 -22.33
N PHE A 175 -7.55 -13.45 -23.55
CA PHE A 175 -6.39 -12.86 -24.21
C PHE A 175 -5.84 -11.66 -23.42
N ASN A 176 -6.72 -10.72 -23.03
CA ASN A 176 -6.32 -9.55 -22.24
C ASN A 176 -5.76 -9.96 -20.87
N GLN A 177 -6.43 -10.90 -20.17
CA GLN A 177 -5.93 -11.41 -18.90
C GLN A 177 -4.60 -12.14 -19.06
N GLY A 178 -4.41 -12.90 -20.14
CA GLY A 178 -3.15 -13.53 -20.48
C GLY A 178 -2.03 -12.53 -20.74
N LEU A 179 -2.32 -11.42 -21.41
CA LEU A 179 -1.34 -10.37 -21.64
C LEU A 179 -0.94 -9.66 -20.34
N MET A 180 -1.90 -9.39 -19.47
CA MET A 180 -1.65 -8.84 -18.12
C MET A 180 -0.85 -9.82 -17.26
N GLU A 181 -1.19 -11.11 -17.30
CA GLU A 181 -0.50 -12.18 -16.58
C GLU A 181 0.94 -12.33 -17.07
N LEU A 182 1.15 -12.38 -18.38
CA LEU A 182 2.47 -12.43 -19.01
C LEU A 182 3.35 -11.28 -18.51
N GLY A 183 2.81 -10.06 -18.51
CA GLY A 183 3.53 -8.91 -17.97
C GLY A 183 3.83 -9.07 -16.48
N ALA A 184 2.87 -9.58 -15.70
CA ALA A 184 3.01 -9.69 -14.24
C ALA A 184 4.00 -10.79 -13.80
N THR A 185 4.15 -11.89 -14.53
CA THR A 185 4.89 -13.08 -14.07
C THR A 185 6.16 -13.39 -14.88
N ILE A 186 6.17 -13.09 -16.19
CA ILE A 186 7.28 -13.44 -17.09
C ILE A 186 8.00 -12.18 -17.58
N CYS A 187 7.27 -11.28 -18.22
CA CYS A 187 7.79 -10.04 -18.80
C CYS A 187 7.81 -8.92 -17.75
N VAL A 188 8.45 -9.19 -16.61
CA VAL A 188 8.57 -8.30 -15.44
C VAL A 188 9.48 -7.09 -15.70
N PRO A 189 9.40 -6.01 -14.89
CA PRO A 189 10.18 -4.79 -15.15
C PRO A 189 11.70 -5.00 -15.25
N GLN A 190 12.28 -5.74 -14.31
CA GLN A 190 13.71 -6.07 -14.27
C GLN A 190 13.89 -7.58 -14.46
N ASN A 191 14.93 -7.98 -15.20
CA ASN A 191 15.27 -9.38 -15.46
C ASN A 191 14.08 -10.25 -15.93
N PRO A 192 13.44 -9.90 -17.08
CA PRO A 192 12.34 -10.70 -17.61
C PRO A 192 12.79 -12.11 -17.97
N ARG A 193 11.91 -13.10 -17.73
CA ARG A 193 12.18 -14.52 -17.98
C ARG A 193 11.95 -14.87 -19.45
N CYS A 194 12.78 -14.32 -20.33
CA CYS A 194 12.59 -14.42 -21.78
C CYS A 194 12.64 -15.86 -22.30
N THR A 195 13.36 -16.77 -21.63
CA THR A 195 13.43 -18.20 -21.96
C THR A 195 12.11 -18.92 -21.72
N GLU A 196 11.33 -18.48 -20.72
CA GLU A 196 10.01 -19.03 -20.37
C GLU A 196 8.86 -18.34 -21.15
N CYS A 197 9.16 -17.31 -21.94
CA CYS A 197 8.13 -16.48 -22.57
C CYS A 197 7.52 -17.16 -23.80
N PRO A 198 6.18 -17.39 -23.83
CA PRO A 198 5.52 -18.13 -24.90
C PRO A 198 5.60 -17.44 -26.26
N VAL A 199 5.87 -16.12 -26.27
CA VAL A 199 5.92 -15.28 -27.47
C VAL A 199 7.33 -14.71 -27.73
N ALA A 200 8.36 -15.29 -27.12
CA ALA A 200 9.75 -14.81 -27.21
C ALA A 200 10.25 -14.70 -28.65
N LEU A 201 9.91 -15.68 -29.50
CA LEU A 201 10.33 -15.74 -30.90
C LEU A 201 9.74 -14.62 -31.75
N SER A 202 8.62 -14.04 -31.33
CA SER A 202 7.96 -12.90 -32.01
C SER A 202 8.28 -11.54 -31.35
N CYS A 203 9.15 -11.50 -30.34
CA CYS A 203 9.42 -10.31 -29.55
C CYS A 203 10.54 -9.46 -30.16
N ALA A 204 10.21 -8.26 -30.65
CA ALA A 204 11.16 -7.33 -31.26
C ALA A 204 12.34 -6.99 -30.33
N ALA A 205 12.08 -6.72 -29.05
CA ALA A 205 13.13 -6.42 -28.08
C ALA A 205 14.09 -7.60 -27.86
N ARG A 206 13.61 -8.85 -27.99
CA ARG A 206 14.45 -10.05 -27.88
C ARG A 206 15.33 -10.23 -29.11
N THR A 207 14.75 -10.12 -30.31
CA THR A 207 15.47 -10.24 -31.58
C THR A 207 16.56 -9.18 -31.73
N ALA A 208 16.29 -7.96 -31.27
CA ALA A 208 17.25 -6.87 -31.33
C ALA A 208 18.37 -6.94 -30.28
N ASN A 209 18.41 -7.96 -29.41
CA ASN A 209 19.25 -8.01 -28.21
C ASN A 209 19.18 -6.69 -27.38
N ARG A 210 18.00 -6.05 -27.36
CA ARG A 210 17.72 -4.84 -26.58
C ARG A 210 16.73 -5.15 -25.46
N PRO A 211 17.12 -5.92 -24.43
CA PRO A 211 16.29 -6.02 -23.26
C PRO A 211 16.27 -4.65 -22.56
N SER A 212 15.11 -4.00 -22.53
CA SER A 212 14.82 -2.79 -21.77
C SER A 212 15.34 -1.46 -22.36
N THR A 213 14.50 -0.72 -23.08
CA THR A 213 14.74 0.74 -23.27
C THR A 213 13.55 1.67 -23.13
N LYS A 214 12.30 1.22 -22.94
CA LYS A 214 11.18 2.17 -22.84
C LYS A 214 10.24 1.87 -21.68
N SER A 215 10.05 2.90 -20.86
CA SER A 215 9.30 2.96 -19.59
C SER A 215 10.08 2.46 -18.37
N ILE A 216 11.21 3.11 -18.05
CA ILE A 216 11.54 3.33 -16.65
C ILE A 216 10.63 4.48 -16.20
N PRO A 217 9.65 4.26 -15.31
CA PRO A 217 8.88 5.36 -14.75
C PRO A 217 9.86 6.37 -14.14
N LYS A 218 9.75 7.67 -14.50
CA LYS A 218 10.54 8.73 -13.86
C LYS A 218 10.51 8.48 -12.35
N GLN A 219 11.68 8.32 -11.72
CA GLN A 219 11.75 8.13 -10.27
C GLN A 219 10.96 9.26 -9.60
N ARG A 220 9.87 8.91 -8.93
CA ARG A 220 9.07 9.90 -8.19
C ARG A 220 9.95 10.44 -7.07
N LYS A 221 10.19 11.75 -7.04
CA LYS A 221 10.89 12.41 -5.94
C LYS A 221 10.05 12.25 -4.67
N PHE A 222 10.55 11.49 -3.69
CA PHE A 222 9.90 11.33 -2.39
C PHE A 222 10.42 12.37 -1.40
N LYS A 223 9.52 12.98 -0.64
CA LYS A 223 9.85 13.84 0.50
C LYS A 223 9.87 13.03 1.79
N ASN A 224 10.97 13.08 2.53
CA ASN A 224 11.01 12.58 3.91
C ASN A 224 10.30 13.57 4.83
N VAL A 225 9.31 13.11 5.58
CA VAL A 225 8.49 13.96 6.45
C VAL A 225 8.33 13.35 7.84
N THR A 226 8.30 14.20 8.85
CA THR A 226 7.90 13.80 10.21
C THR A 226 6.44 14.12 10.40
N TRP A 227 5.65 13.16 10.90
CA TRP A 227 4.21 13.28 11.06
C TRP A 227 3.78 12.78 12.45
N PRO A 228 3.93 13.58 13.51
CA PRO A 228 3.55 13.18 14.86
C PRO A 228 2.05 12.85 14.93
N LEU A 229 1.71 11.79 15.67
CA LEU A 229 0.33 11.36 15.92
C LEU A 229 0.06 11.37 17.42
N ALA A 230 -1.09 11.91 17.82
CA ALA A 230 -1.59 11.88 19.18
C ALA A 230 -2.69 10.83 19.32
N ILE A 231 -2.53 9.94 20.30
CA ILE A 231 -3.60 9.11 20.83
C ILE A 231 -4.10 9.79 22.09
N VAL A 232 -5.28 10.40 22.01
CA VAL A 232 -5.96 10.96 23.18
C VAL A 232 -6.97 9.95 23.67
N ARG A 233 -6.86 9.51 24.93
CA ARG A 233 -7.77 8.54 25.56
C ARG A 233 -8.73 9.23 26.51
N ASN A 234 -9.97 8.74 26.50
CA ASN A 234 -10.98 9.08 27.50
C ASN A 234 -11.95 7.90 27.63
N ASN A 235 -12.18 7.39 28.85
CA ASN A 235 -13.16 6.35 29.15
C ASN A 235 -13.14 5.16 28.17
N GLY A 236 -11.95 4.59 27.93
CA GLY A 236 -11.75 3.43 27.05
C GLY A 236 -11.89 3.71 25.54
N LYS A 237 -12.09 4.98 25.14
CA LYS A 237 -12.16 5.42 23.75
C LYS A 237 -10.93 6.26 23.38
N ILE A 238 -10.68 6.37 22.08
CA ILE A 238 -9.68 7.27 21.51
C ILE A 238 -10.36 8.35 20.68
N LEU A 239 -9.76 9.55 20.69
CA LEU A 239 -10.22 10.67 19.90
C LEU A 239 -9.70 10.55 18.47
N LEU A 240 -10.61 10.60 17.50
CA LEU A 240 -10.28 10.76 16.09
C LEU A 240 -10.80 12.10 15.56
N HIS A 241 -10.13 12.62 14.55
CA HIS A 241 -10.61 13.72 13.73
C HIS A 241 -10.86 13.25 12.30
N ARG A 242 -11.85 13.83 11.64
CA ARG A 242 -12.16 13.58 10.23
C ARG A 242 -11.45 14.62 9.37
N ARG A 243 -10.62 14.17 8.43
CA ARG A 243 -9.95 15.05 7.47
C ARG A 243 -10.95 15.74 6.56
N ALA A 244 -10.54 16.89 6.03
CA ALA A 244 -11.28 17.65 5.03
C ALA A 244 -11.67 16.77 3.82
N ALA A 245 -12.70 17.21 3.08
CA ALA A 245 -13.23 16.50 1.91
C ALA A 245 -12.23 16.43 0.74
N GLU A 246 -11.15 17.20 0.79
CA GLU A 246 -10.12 17.29 -0.25
C GLU A 246 -8.71 17.10 0.31
N GLY A 247 -7.76 16.86 -0.59
CA GLY A 247 -6.35 16.65 -0.26
C GLY A 247 -6.00 15.21 0.14
N ILE A 248 -4.85 15.08 0.82
CA ILE A 248 -4.30 13.78 1.22
C ILE A 248 -5.20 13.14 2.27
N LEU A 249 -5.54 11.86 2.08
CA LEU A 249 -6.42 11.09 2.96
C LEU A 249 -7.80 11.73 3.18
N ALA A 250 -8.29 12.45 2.16
CA ALA A 250 -9.56 13.17 2.20
C ALA A 250 -10.73 12.34 2.76
N GLY A 251 -11.44 12.93 3.72
CA GLY A 251 -12.65 12.37 4.34
C GLY A 251 -12.44 11.19 5.29
N LEU A 252 -11.21 10.70 5.48
CA LEU A 252 -10.90 9.63 6.44
C LEU A 252 -10.88 10.14 7.87
N TRP A 253 -11.18 9.23 8.80
CA TRP A 253 -10.92 9.41 10.22
C TRP A 253 -9.47 9.09 10.54
N GLU A 254 -8.83 9.89 11.37
CA GLU A 254 -7.48 9.63 11.82
C GLU A 254 -7.20 10.17 13.21
N LEU A 255 -6.12 9.66 13.81
CA LEU A 255 -5.56 10.26 15.02
C LEU A 255 -5.17 11.72 14.76
N PRO A 256 -5.40 12.63 15.73
CA PRO A 256 -4.95 14.01 15.64
C PRO A 256 -3.44 14.07 15.37
N GLY A 257 -3.04 14.86 14.38
CA GLY A 257 -1.66 14.94 13.95
C GLY A 257 -1.53 15.45 12.52
N GLY A 258 -0.30 15.57 12.04
CA GLY A 258 -0.02 16.13 10.72
C GLY A 258 1.45 16.19 10.39
N GLU A 259 1.75 16.48 9.12
CA GLU A 259 3.11 16.80 8.67
C GLU A 259 3.64 17.99 9.48
N ALA A 260 4.78 17.80 10.15
CA ALA A 260 5.47 18.86 10.86
C ALA A 260 6.12 19.83 9.87
N LYS A 261 6.09 21.13 10.20
CA LYS A 261 6.81 22.16 9.45
C LYS A 261 8.32 21.91 9.54
N ARG A 262 9.10 22.46 8.58
CA ARG A 262 10.57 22.33 8.59
C ARG A 262 11.12 22.91 9.90
N GLY A 263 11.92 22.13 10.63
CA GLY A 263 12.49 22.50 11.93
C GLY A 263 11.50 22.46 13.11
N GLU A 264 10.22 22.15 12.89
CA GLU A 264 9.21 22.09 13.95
C GLU A 264 9.41 20.85 14.83
N ARG A 265 9.53 21.06 16.15
CA ARG A 265 9.56 19.95 17.13
C ARG A 265 8.21 19.23 17.16
N CYS A 266 8.22 17.92 17.41
CA CYS A 266 7.01 17.10 17.41
C CYS A 266 5.93 17.63 18.37
N ARG A 267 6.32 18.06 19.58
CA ARG A 267 5.43 18.67 20.58
C ARG A 267 4.69 19.89 20.02
N ASN A 268 5.38 20.77 19.29
CA ASN A 268 4.77 21.98 18.72
C ASN A 268 3.79 21.64 17.59
N SER A 269 4.13 20.66 16.75
CA SER A 269 3.22 20.16 15.72
C SER A 269 1.95 19.57 16.34
N LEU A 270 2.07 18.69 17.34
CA LEU A 270 0.92 18.15 18.05
C LEU A 270 0.10 19.25 18.71
N ARG A 271 0.76 20.27 19.29
CA ARG A 271 0.04 21.40 19.87
C ARG A 271 -0.82 22.14 18.86
N ARG A 272 -0.34 22.30 17.62
CA ARG A 272 -1.15 22.90 16.56
C ARG A 272 -2.38 22.04 16.21
N HIS A 273 -2.24 20.72 16.22
CA HIS A 273 -3.30 19.77 15.87
C HIS A 273 -4.29 19.47 16.99
N LEU A 274 -3.92 19.72 18.24
CA LEU A 274 -4.76 19.56 19.44
C LEU A 274 -5.24 20.92 19.99
N ARG A 275 -5.24 21.98 19.17
CA ARG A 275 -5.72 23.30 19.56
C ARG A 275 -7.13 23.22 20.12
N GLY A 276 -7.34 23.80 21.31
CA GLY A 276 -8.58 23.71 22.07
C GLY A 276 -8.63 22.55 23.09
N LEU A 277 -7.65 21.64 23.09
CA LEU A 277 -7.63 20.49 24.00
C LEU A 277 -6.50 20.52 25.03
N HIS A 278 -5.42 21.29 24.85
CA HIS A 278 -4.22 21.19 25.70
C HIS A 278 -4.43 21.32 27.20
N GLY A 279 -5.33 22.21 27.64
CA GLY A 279 -5.65 22.37 29.06
C GLY A 279 -6.35 21.14 29.67
N ALA A 280 -6.95 20.30 28.83
CA ALA A 280 -7.68 19.11 29.22
C ALA A 280 -6.86 17.81 29.15
N LEU A 281 -5.59 17.85 28.72
CA LEU A 281 -4.77 16.65 28.47
C LEU A 281 -3.59 16.54 29.43
N THR A 282 -3.22 15.32 29.83
CA THR A 282 -1.97 15.03 30.55
C THR A 282 -0.74 15.36 29.71
N ASP A 283 0.45 15.29 30.33
CA ASP A 283 1.71 15.35 29.60
C ASP A 283 1.84 14.20 28.59
N GLU A 284 2.54 14.47 27.48
CA GLU A 284 2.66 13.48 26.42
C GLU A 284 3.66 12.36 26.73
N ILE A 285 3.25 11.12 26.48
CA ILE A 285 4.12 9.94 26.60
C ILE A 285 4.39 9.40 25.20
N ARG A 286 5.65 9.35 24.76
CA ARG A 286 6.00 8.71 23.49
C ARG A 286 5.93 7.18 23.65
N ILE A 287 5.02 6.54 22.92
CA ILE A 287 4.80 5.08 23.02
C ILE A 287 5.34 4.28 21.84
N GLY A 288 5.79 4.96 20.78
CA GLY A 288 6.36 4.28 19.61
C GLY A 288 6.48 5.16 18.38
N GLU A 289 6.67 4.50 17.24
CA GLU A 289 6.75 5.14 15.92
C GLU A 289 6.28 4.19 14.82
N VAL A 290 5.67 4.76 13.79
CA VAL A 290 5.30 4.05 12.55
C VAL A 290 6.07 4.64 11.38
N ARG A 291 6.61 3.78 10.51
CA ARG A 291 7.06 4.15 9.17
C ARG A 291 5.97 3.83 8.16
N HIS A 292 5.69 4.77 7.27
CA HIS A 292 4.67 4.61 6.24
C HIS A 292 4.98 5.47 5.02
N SER A 293 4.39 5.13 3.87
CA SER A 293 4.53 5.91 2.65
C SER A 293 3.15 6.18 2.06
N ILE A 294 2.89 7.44 1.73
CA ILE A 294 1.64 7.87 1.10
C ILE A 294 2.01 8.79 -0.05
N THR A 295 1.45 8.53 -1.25
CA THR A 295 1.70 9.31 -2.46
C THR A 295 3.19 9.54 -2.74
N ASN A 296 3.71 10.73 -2.44
CA ASN A 296 5.10 11.13 -2.62
C ASN A 296 5.84 11.41 -1.30
N ARG A 297 5.33 10.91 -0.17
CA ARG A 297 5.89 11.10 1.17
C ARG A 297 6.39 9.79 1.75
N LYS A 298 7.61 9.81 2.28
CA LYS A 298 8.14 8.80 3.20
C LYS A 298 7.99 9.36 4.61
N ILE A 299 7.05 8.81 5.35
CA ILE A 299 6.57 9.32 6.63
C ILE A 299 7.23 8.57 7.78
N ARG A 300 7.87 9.33 8.66
CA ARG A 300 8.20 8.91 10.02
C ARG A 300 7.13 9.47 10.96
N ALA A 301 6.34 8.61 11.60
CA ALA A 301 5.22 9.01 12.45
C ALA A 301 5.43 8.59 13.91
N PRO A 302 6.12 9.41 14.73
CA PRO A 302 6.19 9.20 16.17
C PRO A 302 4.79 9.28 16.81
N ILE A 303 4.51 8.40 17.76
CA ILE A 303 3.21 8.28 18.41
C ILE A 303 3.31 8.70 19.86
N PHE A 304 2.42 9.60 20.26
CA PHE A 304 2.34 10.15 21.60
C PHE A 304 0.97 9.85 22.21
N LEU A 305 0.96 9.40 23.44
CA LEU A 305 -0.21 9.10 24.24
C LEU A 305 -0.52 10.25 25.18
N PHE A 306 -1.81 10.58 25.27
CA PHE A 306 -2.39 11.56 26.17
C PHE A 306 -3.62 10.92 26.82
N ASP A 307 -3.84 11.20 28.10
CA ASP A 307 -5.11 10.97 28.78
C ASP A 307 -5.82 12.31 28.99
N THR A 308 -7.15 12.27 29.05
CA THR A 308 -7.93 13.43 29.50
C THR A 308 -7.82 13.58 31.01
N ARG A 309 -7.57 14.80 31.49
CA ARG A 309 -7.59 15.12 32.92
C ARG A 309 -9.00 14.89 33.49
N ALA A 310 -9.07 14.45 34.75
CA ALA A 310 -10.33 14.31 35.46
C ALA A 310 -11.09 15.66 35.50
N GLY A 311 -12.40 15.63 35.25
CA GLY A 311 -13.25 16.83 35.26
C GLY A 311 -13.09 17.77 34.06
N ALA A 312 -12.27 17.43 33.06
CA ALA A 312 -12.07 18.30 31.90
C ALA A 312 -13.32 18.34 30.98
N ASP A 313 -13.91 19.52 30.79
CA ASP A 313 -14.97 19.75 29.80
C ASP A 313 -14.36 19.88 28.39
N ILE A 314 -14.45 18.80 27.61
CA ILE A 314 -13.93 18.74 26.24
C ILE A 314 -15.08 18.96 25.25
N ARG A 315 -15.23 20.21 24.82
CA ARG A 315 -16.20 20.59 23.79
C ARG A 315 -15.65 20.32 22.40
N LEU A 316 -16.15 19.26 21.77
CA LEU A 316 -15.75 18.86 20.43
C LEU A 316 -16.81 19.27 19.40
N ASN A 317 -16.37 19.64 18.20
CA ASN A 317 -17.27 19.80 17.06
C ASN A 317 -17.62 18.40 16.48
N PRO A 318 -18.82 17.84 16.73
CA PRO A 318 -19.12 16.42 16.48
C PRO A 318 -18.98 15.93 15.02
N PRO A 319 -19.26 16.71 13.95
CA PRO A 319 -18.99 16.27 12.58
C PRO A 319 -17.49 16.12 12.27
N GLN A 320 -16.61 16.81 13.00
CA GLN A 320 -15.16 16.78 12.77
C GLN A 320 -14.42 15.87 13.75
N TRP A 321 -14.95 15.67 14.95
CA TRP A 321 -14.29 14.96 16.04
C TRP A 321 -15.16 13.84 16.58
N ARG A 322 -14.56 12.71 16.95
CA ARG A 322 -15.31 11.57 17.47
C ARG A 322 -14.49 10.69 18.41
N TRP A 323 -15.10 10.32 19.53
CA TRP A 323 -14.60 9.28 20.41
C TRP A 323 -15.00 7.91 19.90
N LEU A 324 -14.03 7.03 19.64
CA LEU A 324 -14.26 5.66 19.21
C LEU A 324 -13.52 4.66 20.09
N ALA A 325 -14.16 3.53 20.39
CA ALA A 325 -13.46 2.38 20.95
C ALA A 325 -12.48 1.79 19.91
N LEU A 326 -11.34 1.25 20.36
CA LEU A 326 -10.34 0.63 19.48
C LEU A 326 -10.94 -0.51 18.65
N SER A 327 -11.81 -1.32 19.25
CA SER A 327 -12.53 -2.42 18.59
C SER A 327 -13.42 -1.95 17.43
N SER A 328 -13.92 -0.71 17.49
CA SER A 328 -14.80 -0.13 16.49
C SER A 328 -14.06 0.45 15.28
N LEU A 329 -12.74 0.64 15.34
CA LEU A 329 -11.98 1.29 14.24
C LEU A 329 -12.15 0.59 12.90
N ARG A 330 -12.28 -0.75 12.90
CA ARG A 330 -12.52 -1.56 11.69
C ARG A 330 -13.84 -1.22 10.96
N ASN A 331 -14.79 -0.60 11.67
CA ASN A 331 -16.09 -0.21 11.13
C ASN A 331 -16.11 1.24 10.59
N TYR A 332 -14.97 1.93 10.62
CA TYR A 332 -14.83 3.30 10.18
C TYR A 332 -13.74 3.40 9.09
N PRO A 333 -13.87 4.38 8.19
CA PRO A 333 -12.85 4.62 7.17
C PRO A 333 -11.67 5.36 7.80
N VAL A 334 -10.77 4.59 8.40
CA VAL A 334 -9.61 5.11 9.13
C VAL A 334 -8.33 5.05 8.30
N SER A 335 -7.40 5.96 8.54
CA SER A 335 -6.10 5.90 7.86
C SER A 335 -5.28 4.67 8.29
N SER A 336 -4.45 4.12 7.41
CA SER A 336 -3.58 2.97 7.73
C SER A 336 -2.60 3.31 8.87
N MET A 337 -2.17 4.57 8.99
CA MET A 337 -1.35 5.02 10.12
C MET A 337 -2.10 4.94 11.44
N THR A 338 -3.40 5.27 11.46
CA THR A 338 -4.27 5.14 12.64
C THR A 338 -4.40 3.69 13.08
N LEU A 339 -4.62 2.76 12.15
CA LEU A 339 -4.68 1.32 12.47
C LEU A 339 -3.35 0.82 13.08
N LYS A 340 -2.21 1.22 12.51
CA LYS A 340 -0.88 0.85 13.03
C LYS A 340 -0.61 1.44 14.42
N ALA A 341 -0.97 2.70 14.63
CA ALA A 341 -0.81 3.35 15.93
C ALA A 341 -1.75 2.74 16.99
N ALA A 342 -2.97 2.36 16.62
CA ALA A 342 -3.88 1.63 17.49
C ALA A 342 -3.32 0.25 17.89
N ALA A 343 -2.65 -0.47 16.97
CA ALA A 343 -1.98 -1.72 17.31
C ALA A 343 -0.83 -1.51 18.31
N ILE A 344 -0.02 -0.46 18.13
CA ILE A 344 1.03 -0.08 19.10
C ILE A 344 0.44 0.23 20.47
N LEU A 345 -0.68 0.97 20.52
CA LEU A 345 -1.37 1.24 21.78
C LEU A 345 -1.85 -0.04 22.47
N SER A 346 -2.45 -0.97 21.72
CA SER A 346 -2.89 -2.25 22.27
C SER A 346 -1.73 -3.03 22.89
N SER A 347 -0.59 -3.11 22.19
CA SER A 347 0.63 -3.75 22.71
C SER A 347 1.19 -3.04 23.94
N PHE A 348 1.21 -1.70 23.93
CA PHE A 348 1.67 -0.89 25.05
C PHE A 348 0.80 -1.10 26.30
N LEU A 349 -0.53 -1.11 26.13
CA LEU A 349 -1.50 -1.38 27.20
C LEU A 349 -1.38 -2.80 27.77
N PHE A 350 -1.15 -3.79 26.90
CA PHE A 350 -0.92 -5.16 27.32
C PHE A 350 0.33 -5.28 28.19
N LEU A 351 1.43 -4.63 27.79
CA LEU A 351 2.68 -4.62 28.56
C LEU A 351 2.54 -3.94 29.93
N LEU A 352 1.71 -2.89 30.04
CA LEU A 352 1.41 -2.24 31.32
C LEU A 352 0.56 -3.11 32.25
N ARG A 353 -0.30 -3.97 31.69
CA ARG A 353 -1.14 -4.91 32.46
C ARG A 353 -0.43 -6.23 32.79
N SER A 354 0.78 -6.45 32.29
CA SER A 354 1.53 -7.68 32.55
C SER A 354 1.96 -7.75 34.03
N PRO A 355 1.75 -8.89 34.72
CA PRO A 355 2.10 -9.07 36.14
C PRO A 355 3.57 -8.74 36.45
N ARG A 356 4.47 -8.96 35.50
CA ARG A 356 5.91 -8.66 35.63
C ARG A 356 6.20 -7.17 35.87
N ARG A 357 5.44 -6.27 35.24
CA ARG A 357 5.66 -4.82 35.38
C ARG A 357 4.97 -4.25 36.62
N GLN A 358 3.80 -4.79 36.99
CA GLN A 358 3.15 -4.47 38.26
C GLN A 358 3.97 -4.92 39.48
N ARG A 359 4.73 -6.03 39.36
CA ARG A 359 5.66 -6.49 40.40
C ARG A 359 6.88 -5.55 40.53
N LEU A 360 7.47 -5.12 39.41
CA LEU A 360 8.58 -4.15 39.39
C LEU A 360 8.18 -2.74 39.88
N GLU A 361 6.95 -2.30 39.63
CA GLU A 361 6.43 -1.04 40.16
C GLU A 361 6.07 -1.15 41.66
N LYS A 362 5.53 -2.29 42.12
CA LYS A 362 5.34 -2.55 43.56
C LYS A 362 6.66 -2.62 44.32
N GLU A 363 7.69 -3.26 43.76
CA GLU A 363 9.03 -3.31 44.35
C GLU A 363 9.66 -1.90 44.42
N LYS A 364 9.49 -1.06 43.39
CA LYS A 364 9.93 0.36 43.43
C LYS A 364 9.12 1.26 44.37
N SER A 365 7.83 0.98 44.57
CA SER A 365 7.00 1.71 45.53
C SER A 365 7.24 1.28 46.98
N GLN A 366 7.74 0.05 47.21
CA GLN A 366 8.18 -0.42 48.52
C GLN A 366 9.58 0.10 48.92
N GLU A 367 10.42 0.50 47.96
CA GLU A 367 11.70 1.18 48.26
C GLU A 367 11.53 2.66 48.71
N PHE A 368 10.34 3.25 48.61
CA PHE A 368 10.10 4.67 48.90
C PHE A 368 9.02 4.97 49.97
N GLY A 369 8.65 3.99 50.80
CA GLY A 369 7.66 4.19 51.86
C GLY A 369 8.01 3.46 53.17
N ALA A 370 8.10 4.26 54.25
CA ALA A 370 8.42 3.97 55.65
C ALA A 370 9.91 4.07 56.01
N ASP A 371 10.18 5.02 56.91
CA ASP A 371 11.44 5.46 57.53
C ASP A 371 12.43 6.27 56.68
N GLY A 372 12.35 7.59 56.90
CA GLY A 372 13.35 8.56 56.49
C GLY A 372 14.66 8.34 57.24
N ALA A 373 15.60 7.64 56.61
CA ALA A 373 17.03 7.77 56.86
C ALA A 373 17.80 7.42 55.58
N ALA A 374 18.55 8.37 55.06
CA ALA A 374 19.42 8.15 53.91
C ALA A 374 20.54 7.16 54.28
N ARG A 375 20.61 6.00 53.58
CA ARG A 375 21.79 5.11 53.65
C ARG A 375 22.86 5.55 52.65
N PRO A 376 24.16 5.49 53.02
CA PRO A 376 25.22 6.12 52.24
C PRO A 376 25.54 5.35 50.94
N ARG A 377 25.88 6.13 49.91
CA ARG A 377 26.43 5.67 48.63
C ARG A 377 27.68 4.81 48.86
N ILE A 378 27.63 3.54 48.44
CA ILE A 378 28.83 2.71 48.28
C ILE A 378 29.56 3.17 47.00
N GLN A 379 30.79 3.62 47.19
CA GLN A 379 31.72 4.04 46.14
C GLN A 379 32.09 2.87 45.22
N ALA A 380 32.03 3.09 43.91
CA ALA A 380 32.57 2.19 42.91
C ALA A 380 34.12 2.23 42.94
N LYS A 381 34.75 1.14 43.39
CA LYS A 381 36.19 0.90 43.19
C LYS A 381 36.43 0.41 41.76
N LYS A 382 37.30 1.12 41.03
CA LYS A 382 37.99 0.62 39.84
C LYS A 382 38.90 -0.53 40.25
N HIS A 383 38.87 -1.67 39.55
CA HIS A 383 40.09 -2.44 39.28
C HIS A 383 39.98 -3.25 37.99
N SER A 384 41.08 -3.16 37.25
CA SER A 384 41.51 -3.92 36.07
C SER A 384 41.73 -5.40 36.41
N SER A 385 41.40 -6.32 35.49
CA SER A 385 42.36 -7.18 34.78
C SER A 385 41.75 -8.49 34.24
N ARG A 386 42.09 -8.77 32.96
CA ARG A 386 42.38 -10.04 32.28
C ARG A 386 41.48 -11.28 32.46
N ALA A 387 41.12 -11.87 31.31
CA ALA A 387 40.95 -13.30 31.13
C ALA A 387 41.66 -13.74 29.81
N PRO A 388 42.08 -15.01 29.68
CA PRO A 388 43.24 -15.42 28.90
C PRO A 388 42.93 -16.04 27.52
N THR A 389 43.96 -16.03 26.67
CA THR A 389 44.18 -16.85 25.47
C THR A 389 44.70 -18.25 25.83
N ASN A 390 44.20 -19.32 25.19
CA ASN A 390 45.02 -20.30 24.48
C ASN A 390 44.24 -21.49 23.86
N LEU A 391 44.94 -22.14 22.91
CA LEU A 391 44.68 -23.39 22.15
C LEU A 391 43.99 -23.16 20.80
N GLY A 392 44.54 -23.59 19.66
CA GLY A 392 45.70 -24.45 19.40
C GLY A 392 45.54 -25.02 17.98
N ALA A 393 46.60 -24.94 17.18
CA ALA A 393 46.65 -25.33 15.76
C ALA A 393 46.70 -26.85 15.55
N VAL A 394 46.19 -27.34 14.41
CA VAL A 394 46.75 -28.50 13.67
C VAL A 394 46.61 -28.27 12.15
N ARG A 395 47.66 -28.70 11.44
CA ARG A 395 48.09 -28.41 10.06
C ARG A 395 47.51 -29.36 8.99
N GLY A 396 47.65 -28.91 7.72
CA GLY A 396 47.99 -29.74 6.53
C GLY A 396 47.00 -29.53 5.38
N GLY A 397 47.37 -29.18 4.14
CA GLY A 397 48.64 -28.95 3.45
C GLY A 397 48.43 -29.11 1.93
N LEU A 398 49.27 -28.44 1.11
CA LEU A 398 49.44 -28.51 -0.37
C LEU A 398 48.40 -27.75 -1.20
N GLY A 399 48.69 -26.82 -2.11
CA GLY A 399 49.89 -26.36 -2.85
C GLY A 399 49.41 -25.48 -4.03
N PRO A 400 50.28 -24.85 -4.86
CA PRO A 400 50.45 -23.39 -4.85
C PRO A 400 50.24 -22.66 -6.21
N LEU A 401 50.70 -21.39 -6.24
CA LEU A 401 50.94 -20.46 -7.36
C LEU A 401 49.78 -19.47 -7.63
N GLU A 402 49.96 -18.14 -7.73
CA GLU A 402 51.15 -17.33 -7.99
C GLU A 402 50.89 -15.86 -7.60
N GLU A 403 51.98 -15.14 -7.32
CA GLU A 403 52.05 -13.73 -6.89
C GLU A 403 51.69 -12.74 -8.01
N GLY A 404 51.23 -11.56 -7.62
CA GLY A 404 51.01 -10.44 -8.54
C GLY A 404 50.72 -9.16 -7.78
N ASP A 405 51.72 -8.29 -7.78
CA ASP A 405 52.03 -7.32 -6.75
C ASP A 405 51.57 -5.88 -7.09
N PHE A 406 51.54 -5.06 -6.05
CA PHE A 406 51.73 -3.60 -6.02
C PHE A 406 50.72 -2.58 -6.62
N ALA A 407 50.62 -1.51 -5.82
CA ALA A 407 50.55 -0.09 -6.18
C ALA A 407 49.17 0.62 -6.19
N GLN A 408 48.86 1.17 -5.02
CA GLN A 408 48.52 2.58 -4.78
C GLN A 408 48.37 3.47 -6.03
N ARG A 409 47.23 4.17 -6.15
CA ARG A 409 47.24 5.59 -6.55
C ARG A 409 46.02 6.36 -6.05
N ARG A 410 46.37 7.57 -5.60
CA ARG A 410 45.68 8.63 -4.88
C ARG A 410 44.37 9.14 -5.48
N CYS A 411 43.60 9.74 -4.55
CA CYS A 411 42.62 10.79 -4.72
C CYS A 411 42.85 11.73 -5.92
N GLY A 412 41.77 12.00 -6.65
CA GLY A 412 41.64 13.10 -7.60
C GLY A 412 40.22 13.66 -7.53
N VAL A 413 40.09 14.80 -6.87
CA VAL A 413 38.93 15.70 -6.89
C VAL A 413 38.80 16.26 -8.30
N PHE A 414 37.62 16.22 -8.93
CA PHE A 414 37.22 17.21 -9.93
C PHE A 414 35.68 17.29 -10.01
N GLN A 415 35.18 18.48 -9.70
CA GLN A 415 33.92 19.07 -10.18
C GLN A 415 34.29 20.10 -11.26
N PRO A 416 33.38 20.56 -12.14
CA PRO A 416 31.93 20.74 -11.95
C PRO A 416 31.04 19.62 -12.50
#